data_AF-A0A5F4W7X5-F1
#
_entry.id   AF-A0A5F4W7X5-F1
#
_cell.length_a   1.000
_cell.length_b   1.000
_cell.length_c   1.000
_cell.angle_alpha   90.00
_cell.angle_beta   90.00
_cell.angle_gamma   90.00
#
_symmetry.space_group_name_H-M   'P 1'
#
loop_
_entity.id
_entity.type
_entity.pdbx_description
1 polymer ?
#
loop_
_entity_poly.entity_id
_entity_poly.type
_entity_poly.pdbx_seq_one_letter_code
_entity_poly.pdbx_strand_id
1 'polypeptide(L)'
;MSGETPGDTGGEGTAAAGRFRFSPEPTLKDIRRLHAEFAAERDWEQSHQPRNLLLALVGEVGELAELFHWKTNGEPGPQGWSSRERAALQEELSDVLFYPVALAARCRVDLPQAVLSKMDISRRRYPAHLACSSSHKYTELPHRTISEDQAVKPADFPCDSMGQAST
;
A
#
# COMPACT_ATOMS: atom_id res chain seq x y z
N MET A 1 -66.79 20.19 -19.78
CA MET A 1 -65.77 19.44 -20.55
C MET A 1 -64.45 20.14 -20.28
N SER A 2 -63.86 20.00 -19.09
CA SER A 2 -63.25 18.79 -18.51
C SER A 2 -62.07 18.32 -19.37
N GLY A 3 -60.87 18.50 -18.84
CA GLY A 3 -59.62 18.01 -19.41
C GLY A 3 -58.39 18.68 -18.80
N GLU A 4 -58.11 18.35 -17.55
CA GLU A 4 -56.93 18.78 -16.77
C GLU A 4 -55.92 17.63 -16.69
N THR A 5 -54.61 17.97 -16.71
CA THR A 5 -53.40 17.22 -16.27
C THR A 5 -52.90 16.03 -17.11
N PRO A 6 -51.66 15.51 -16.90
CA PRO A 6 -50.43 16.03 -16.22
C PRO A 6 -49.18 15.95 -17.16
N GLY A 7 -48.07 16.63 -16.92
CA GLY A 7 -47.01 16.25 -15.98
C GLY A 7 -46.10 15.13 -16.55
N ASP A 8 -44.90 15.49 -16.99
CA ASP A 8 -43.74 14.56 -17.05
C ASP A 8 -42.46 15.39 -16.82
N THR A 9 -42.14 15.67 -15.56
CA THR A 9 -41.07 15.01 -14.79
C THR A 9 -39.74 14.88 -15.52
N GLY A 10 -38.82 15.75 -15.14
CA GLY A 10 -37.48 15.37 -14.70
C GLY A 10 -36.84 14.20 -15.44
N GLY A 11 -36.29 14.49 -16.62
CA GLY A 11 -35.08 13.80 -17.05
C GLY A 11 -33.93 14.25 -16.17
N GLU A 12 -33.88 13.76 -14.92
CA GLU A 12 -32.66 13.72 -14.14
C GLU A 12 -31.62 13.00 -14.99
N GLY A 13 -30.76 13.78 -15.61
CA GLY A 13 -29.46 13.31 -16.03
C GLY A 13 -28.79 12.73 -14.80
N THR A 14 -28.93 11.43 -14.64
CA THR A 14 -28.09 10.60 -13.77
C THR A 14 -26.68 10.76 -14.30
N ALA A 15 -26.03 11.83 -13.88
CA ALA A 15 -24.60 12.00 -14.00
C ALA A 15 -24.00 10.80 -13.27
N ALA A 16 -23.61 9.79 -14.05
CA ALA A 16 -22.88 8.64 -13.56
C ALA A 16 -21.68 9.18 -12.79
N ALA A 17 -21.74 9.12 -11.45
CA ALA A 17 -20.65 9.53 -10.59
C ALA A 17 -19.42 8.73 -11.00
N GLY A 18 -18.48 9.40 -11.66
CA GLY A 18 -17.32 8.75 -12.26
C GLY A 18 -16.55 7.97 -11.19
N ARG A 19 -16.11 6.74 -11.53
CA ARG A 19 -15.31 5.92 -10.63
C ARG A 19 -14.07 6.71 -10.18
N PHE A 20 -13.87 6.86 -8.88
CA PHE A 20 -12.68 7.52 -8.33
C PHE A 20 -11.41 6.86 -8.86
N ARG A 21 -10.43 7.69 -9.26
CA ARG A 21 -9.11 7.29 -9.74
C ARG A 21 -8.09 8.32 -9.27
N PHE A 22 -6.88 7.87 -8.98
CA PHE A 22 -5.75 8.78 -8.81
C PHE A 22 -5.31 9.37 -10.14
N SER A 23 -4.71 10.55 -10.09
CA SER A 23 -3.96 11.11 -11.21
C SER A 23 -2.82 10.16 -11.61
N PRO A 24 -2.46 10.10 -12.91
CA PRO A 24 -1.36 9.25 -13.38
C PRO A 24 0.01 9.71 -12.87
N GLU A 25 0.11 10.99 -12.48
CA GLU A 25 1.30 11.63 -11.93
C GLU A 25 0.95 12.40 -10.64
N PRO A 26 1.93 12.60 -9.74
CA PRO A 26 3.32 12.15 -9.82
C PRO A 26 3.49 10.64 -9.54
N THR A 27 4.50 10.01 -10.14
CA THR A 27 4.88 8.64 -9.78
C THR A 27 5.71 8.61 -8.49
N LEU A 28 5.90 7.43 -7.87
CA LEU A 28 6.83 7.28 -6.74
C LEU A 28 8.26 7.74 -7.08
N LYS A 29 8.68 7.58 -8.34
CA LYS A 29 9.98 8.07 -8.82
C LYS A 29 10.03 9.60 -8.82
N ASP A 30 8.94 10.25 -9.20
CA ASP A 30 8.83 11.70 -9.20
C ASP A 30 8.77 12.25 -7.78
N ILE A 31 7.99 11.65 -6.89
CA ILE A 31 7.94 12.03 -5.47
C ILE A 31 9.33 11.92 -4.83
N ARG A 32 10.06 10.83 -5.09
CA ARG A 32 11.45 10.68 -4.64
C ARG A 32 12.36 11.80 -5.16
N ARG A 33 12.20 12.20 -6.42
CA ARG A 33 12.98 13.29 -7.03
C ARG A 33 12.65 14.62 -6.35
N LEU A 34 11.36 14.96 -6.24
CA LEU A 34 10.89 16.19 -5.59
C LEU A 34 11.37 16.30 -4.15
N HIS A 35 11.32 15.20 -3.38
CA HIS A 35 11.86 15.18 -2.02
C HIS A 35 13.38 15.42 -2.00
N ALA A 36 14.13 14.78 -2.90
CA ALA A 36 15.57 14.93 -2.94
C ALA A 36 15.98 16.37 -3.28
N GLU A 37 15.28 17.01 -4.23
CA GLU A 37 15.46 18.42 -4.60
C GLU A 37 15.13 19.33 -3.39
N PHE A 38 13.98 19.13 -2.75
CA PHE A 38 13.55 19.89 -1.59
C PHE A 38 14.55 19.82 -0.42
N ALA A 39 15.11 18.63 -0.17
CA ALA A 39 16.09 18.39 0.89
C ALA A 39 17.46 19.03 0.56
N ALA A 40 17.90 18.93 -0.69
CA ALA A 40 19.18 19.48 -1.15
C ALA A 40 19.20 21.01 -1.11
N GLU A 41 18.09 21.66 -1.45
CA GLU A 41 17.94 23.13 -1.33
C GLU A 41 18.14 23.65 0.10
N ARG A 42 18.00 22.78 1.11
CA ARG A 42 18.03 23.13 2.53
C ARG A 42 19.24 22.55 3.27
N ASP A 43 20.16 21.89 2.55
CA ASP A 43 21.30 21.15 3.11
C ASP A 43 20.87 20.12 4.20
N TRP A 44 19.71 19.50 4.02
CA TRP A 44 19.14 18.58 5.00
C TRP A 44 19.66 17.15 4.85
N GLU A 45 20.65 16.86 4.00
CA GLU A 45 21.15 15.48 3.83
C GLU A 45 21.68 14.88 5.13
N GLN A 46 22.18 15.71 6.04
CA GLN A 46 22.70 15.29 7.34
C GLN A 46 21.59 14.84 8.30
N SER A 47 20.43 15.52 8.29
CA SER A 47 19.28 15.22 9.14
C SER A 47 18.44 14.06 8.62
N HIS A 48 18.50 13.75 7.32
CA HIS A 48 17.83 12.61 6.67
C HIS A 48 18.53 11.25 6.91
N GLN A 49 18.87 10.96 8.17
CA GLN A 49 19.22 9.60 8.57
C GLN A 49 17.96 8.72 8.65
N PRO A 50 18.05 7.40 8.35
CA PRO A 50 16.89 6.50 8.35
C PRO A 50 16.04 6.57 9.62
N ARG A 51 16.68 6.68 10.79
CA ARG A 51 15.98 6.81 12.08
C ARG A 51 15.14 8.08 12.15
N ASN A 52 15.66 9.20 11.69
CA ASN A 52 14.97 10.49 11.79
C ASN A 52 13.78 10.53 10.82
N LEU A 53 13.96 10.01 9.61
CA LEU A 53 12.89 9.83 8.62
C LEU A 53 11.76 8.94 9.16
N LEU A 54 12.11 7.84 9.85
CA LEU A 54 11.12 6.98 10.49
C LEU A 54 10.38 7.68 11.63
N LEU A 55 11.07 8.46 12.46
CA LEU A 55 10.43 9.19 13.55
C LEU A 55 9.52 10.30 13.03
N ALA A 56 9.90 10.99 11.96
CA ALA A 56 9.05 11.97 11.30
C ALA A 56 7.78 11.31 10.76
N LEU A 57 7.90 10.18 10.04
CA LEU A 57 6.76 9.38 9.60
C LEU A 57 5.80 9.01 10.74
N VAL A 58 6.34 8.62 11.91
CA VAL A 58 5.50 8.29 13.07
C VAL A 58 4.73 9.52 13.57
N GLY A 59 5.32 10.71 13.51
CA GLY A 59 4.66 11.99 13.79
C GLY A 59 3.47 12.22 12.85
N GLU A 60 3.70 12.17 11.53
CA GLU A 60 2.64 12.40 10.53
C GLU A 60 1.51 11.36 10.62
N VAL A 61 1.83 10.12 10.97
CA VAL A 61 0.80 9.10 11.24
C VAL A 61 -0.05 9.47 12.46
N GLY A 62 0.56 10.11 13.46
CA GLY A 62 -0.14 10.68 14.62
C GLY A 62 -1.07 11.81 14.22
N GLU A 63 -0.58 12.79 13.46
CA GLU A 63 -1.38 13.92 12.96
C GLU A 63 -2.56 13.45 12.09
N LEU A 64 -2.31 12.50 11.18
CA LEU A 64 -3.37 11.82 10.43
C LEU A 64 -4.39 11.16 11.35
N ALA A 65 -3.96 10.48 12.42
CA ALA A 65 -4.86 9.81 13.36
C ALA A 65 -5.71 10.82 14.15
N GLU A 66 -5.18 11.99 14.49
CA GLU A 66 -5.91 13.04 15.19
C GLU A 66 -7.13 13.52 14.41
N LEU A 67 -7.05 13.57 13.07
CA LEU A 67 -8.21 13.92 12.21
C LEU A 67 -9.40 12.97 12.39
N PHE A 68 -9.15 11.72 12.76
CA PHE A 68 -10.18 10.70 12.95
C PHE A 68 -10.55 10.47 14.42
N HIS A 69 -9.73 10.93 15.37
CA HIS A 69 -9.89 10.60 16.79
C HIS A 69 -11.28 10.95 17.34
N TRP A 70 -11.85 12.09 16.96
CA TRP A 70 -13.15 12.54 17.45
C TRP A 70 -14.33 12.15 16.56
N LYS A 71 -14.10 11.38 15.49
CA LYS A 71 -15.16 10.97 14.55
C LYS A 71 -15.91 9.76 15.08
N THR A 72 -17.23 9.88 15.15
CA THR A 72 -18.09 8.78 15.62
C THR A 72 -18.55 7.88 14.47
N ASN A 73 -18.87 6.62 14.76
CA ASN A 73 -19.32 5.64 13.75
C ASN A 73 -20.63 6.03 13.02
N GLY A 74 -21.36 7.03 13.51
CA GLY A 74 -22.61 7.53 12.90
C GLY A 74 -22.44 8.80 12.07
N GLU A 75 -21.25 9.42 12.06
CA GLU A 75 -20.98 10.61 11.26
C GLU A 75 -20.72 10.27 9.79
N PRO A 76 -21.01 11.21 8.87
CA PRO A 76 -20.57 11.08 7.49
C PRO A 76 -19.06 10.82 7.44
N GLY A 77 -18.64 9.81 6.67
CA GLY A 77 -17.23 9.53 6.45
C GLY A 77 -16.49 10.71 5.79
N PRO A 78 -15.18 10.60 5.52
CA PRO A 78 -14.35 11.69 5.03
C PRO A 78 -14.81 12.40 3.75
N GLN A 79 -15.73 11.79 3.01
CA GLN A 79 -16.36 12.40 1.84
C GLN A 79 -17.33 13.54 2.19
N GLY A 80 -17.93 13.52 3.39
CA GLY A 80 -18.86 14.54 3.89
C GLY A 80 -18.23 15.55 4.86
N TRP A 81 -16.90 15.50 5.05
CA TRP A 81 -16.18 16.46 5.88
C TRP A 81 -16.16 17.86 5.26
N SER A 82 -15.95 18.88 6.10
CA SER A 82 -15.79 20.27 5.65
C SER A 82 -14.58 20.43 4.73
N SER A 83 -14.56 21.49 3.92
CA SER A 83 -13.42 21.78 3.03
C SER A 83 -12.09 21.89 3.78
N ARG A 84 -12.11 22.40 5.02
CA ARG A 84 -10.92 22.51 5.87
C ARG A 84 -10.41 21.15 6.33
N GLU A 85 -11.29 20.29 6.83
CA GLU A 85 -10.94 18.92 7.23
C GLU A 85 -10.47 18.09 6.04
N ARG A 86 -11.07 18.32 4.86
CA ARG A 86 -10.66 17.68 3.60
C ARG A 86 -9.26 18.11 3.16
N ALA A 87 -8.90 19.37 3.37
CA ALA A 87 -7.56 19.89 3.09
C ALA A 87 -6.53 19.29 4.05
N ALA A 88 -6.82 19.30 5.36
CA ALA A 88 -5.95 18.67 6.36
C ALA A 88 -5.75 17.18 6.06
N LEU A 89 -6.81 16.44 5.73
CA LEU A 89 -6.69 15.04 5.33
C LEU A 89 -5.79 14.83 4.11
N GLN A 90 -5.81 15.74 3.13
CA GLN A 90 -4.94 15.66 1.97
C GLN A 90 -3.48 15.91 2.33
N GLU A 91 -3.22 16.86 3.22
CA GLU A 91 -1.90 17.20 3.75
C GLU A 91 -1.30 16.00 4.50
N GLU A 92 -1.97 15.51 5.55
CA GLU A 92 -1.48 14.40 6.37
C GLU A 92 -1.27 13.10 5.58
N LEU A 93 -2.18 12.79 4.63
CA LEU A 93 -1.99 11.64 3.75
C LEU A 93 -0.78 11.81 2.82
N SER A 94 -0.49 13.05 2.41
CA SER A 94 0.67 13.35 1.57
C SER A 94 1.96 13.23 2.37
N ASP A 95 2.00 13.74 3.60
CA ASP A 95 3.19 13.65 4.47
C ASP A 95 3.49 12.20 4.87
N VAL A 96 2.45 11.41 5.19
CA VAL A 96 2.57 9.96 5.40
C VAL A 96 3.07 9.24 4.14
N LEU A 97 2.82 9.73 2.93
CA LEU A 97 3.39 9.16 1.70
C LEU A 97 4.83 9.65 1.43
N PHE A 98 5.15 10.88 1.80
CA PHE A 98 6.43 11.53 1.49
C PHE A 98 7.59 10.86 2.24
N TYR A 99 7.44 10.64 3.55
CA TYR A 99 8.51 10.06 4.38
C TYR A 99 8.88 8.60 4.06
N PRO A 100 7.94 7.67 3.77
CA PRO A 100 8.29 6.31 3.34
C PRO A 100 9.05 6.28 2.02
N VAL A 101 8.74 7.18 1.09
CA VAL A 101 9.47 7.29 -0.18
C VAL A 101 10.91 7.74 0.08
N ALA A 102 11.09 8.76 0.91
CA ALA A 102 12.41 9.24 1.32
C ALA A 102 13.21 8.19 2.08
N LEU A 103 12.57 7.50 3.03
CA LEU A 103 13.16 6.43 3.82
C LEU A 103 13.59 5.26 2.92
N ALA A 104 12.75 4.83 2.00
CA ALA A 104 13.09 3.77 1.06
C ALA A 104 14.30 4.17 0.19
N ALA A 105 14.33 5.40 -0.32
CA ALA A 105 15.46 5.90 -1.08
C ALA A 105 16.75 5.92 -0.24
N ARG A 106 16.70 6.40 1.00
CA ARG A 106 17.83 6.44 1.93
C ARG A 106 18.35 5.04 2.30
N CYS A 107 17.46 4.05 2.35
CA CYS A 107 17.74 2.65 2.61
C CYS A 107 18.06 1.83 1.34
N ARG A 108 18.08 2.46 0.15
CA ARG A 108 18.32 1.81 -1.15
C ARG A 108 17.33 0.68 -1.45
N VAL A 109 16.06 0.89 -1.11
CA VAL A 109 14.95 -0.02 -1.40
C VAL A 109 14.19 0.48 -2.62
N ASP A 110 14.02 -0.38 -3.63
CA ASP A 110 13.08 -0.15 -4.72
C ASP A 110 11.65 -0.36 -4.20
N LEU A 111 11.05 0.73 -3.72
CA LEU A 111 9.73 0.70 -3.07
C LEU A 111 8.62 0.17 -4.01
N PRO A 112 8.51 0.60 -5.29
CA PRO A 112 7.58 -0.02 -6.24
C PRO A 112 7.69 -1.54 -6.32
N GLN A 113 8.91 -2.07 -6.49
CA GLN A 113 9.13 -3.52 -6.59
C GLN A 113 8.89 -4.25 -5.27
N ALA A 114 9.23 -3.61 -4.15
CA ALA A 114 8.95 -4.14 -2.81
C ALA A 114 7.45 -4.29 -2.56
N VAL A 115 6.63 -3.31 -3.00
CA VAL A 115 5.16 -3.38 -2.90
C VAL A 115 4.61 -4.53 -3.77
N LEU A 116 5.08 -4.68 -5.01
CA LEU A 116 4.66 -5.79 -5.87
C LEU A 116 4.98 -7.16 -5.23
N SER A 117 6.22 -7.33 -4.77
CA SER A 117 6.65 -8.54 -4.06
C SER A 117 5.80 -8.81 -2.81
N LYS A 118 5.51 -7.75 -2.05
CA LYS A 118 4.68 -7.85 -0.83
C LYS A 118 3.24 -8.23 -1.12
N MET A 119 2.69 -7.78 -2.26
CA MET A 119 1.34 -8.14 -2.70
C MET A 119 1.24 -9.60 -3.11
N ASP A 120 2.25 -10.15 -3.78
CA ASP A 120 2.28 -11.57 -4.12
C ASP A 120 2.32 -12.47 -2.88
N ILE A 121 3.11 -12.07 -1.87
CA ILE A 121 3.10 -12.73 -0.57
C ILE A 121 1.72 -12.60 0.10
N SER A 122 1.10 -11.42 0.08
CA SER A 122 -0.23 -11.22 0.66
C SER A 122 -1.29 -12.09 -0.03
N ARG A 123 -1.28 -12.22 -1.36
CA ARG A 123 -2.22 -13.08 -2.10
C ARG A 123 -2.10 -14.55 -1.72
N ARG A 124 -0.88 -15.03 -1.49
CA ARG A 124 -0.63 -16.41 -1.02
C ARG A 124 -1.11 -16.61 0.41
N ARG A 125 -0.91 -15.62 1.29
CA ARG A 125 -1.34 -15.67 2.69
C ARG A 125 -2.84 -15.51 2.89
N TYR A 126 -3.50 -14.75 2.01
CA TYR A 126 -4.94 -14.50 2.06
C TYR A 126 -5.60 -14.87 0.72
N PRO A 127 -5.79 -16.17 0.43
CA PRO A 127 -6.47 -16.60 -0.79
C PRO A 127 -7.91 -16.06 -0.83
N ALA A 128 -8.35 -15.56 -1.99
CA ALA A 128 -9.66 -14.91 -2.14
C ALA A 128 -10.84 -15.80 -1.72
N HIS A 129 -10.74 -17.11 -1.95
CA HIS A 129 -11.77 -18.08 -1.56
C HIS A 129 -11.84 -18.36 -0.05
N LEU A 130 -10.83 -17.95 0.73
CA LEU A 130 -10.79 -18.09 2.20
C LEU A 130 -11.02 -16.76 2.91
N ALA A 131 -10.69 -15.64 2.27
CA ALA A 131 -10.76 -14.30 2.87
C ALA A 131 -12.11 -13.57 2.64
N CYS A 132 -13.04 -14.15 1.89
CA CYS A 132 -14.31 -13.49 1.51
C CYS A 132 -15.31 -13.36 2.67
N SER A 133 -15.13 -14.07 3.79
CA SER A 133 -16.11 -14.10 4.88
C SER A 133 -15.55 -13.87 6.29
N SER A 134 -14.30 -13.43 6.45
CA SER A 134 -13.84 -13.19 7.82
C SER A 134 -12.64 -12.25 7.97
N SER A 135 -12.86 -11.22 8.80
CA SER A 135 -11.83 -10.42 9.45
C SER A 135 -11.11 -11.23 10.56
N HIS A 136 -10.73 -12.49 10.31
CA HIS A 136 -9.98 -13.28 11.28
C HIS A 136 -8.50 -12.87 11.27
N LYS A 137 -7.95 -12.61 12.45
CA LYS A 137 -6.54 -12.28 12.67
C LYS A 137 -5.65 -13.46 12.26
N TYR A 138 -4.40 -13.14 11.93
CA TYR A 138 -3.30 -14.01 11.45
C TYR A 138 -3.14 -15.37 12.17
N THR A 139 -3.60 -15.52 13.41
CA THR A 139 -3.46 -16.73 14.23
C THR A 139 -4.36 -17.90 13.81
N GLU A 140 -5.32 -17.72 12.90
CA GLU A 140 -6.35 -18.73 12.60
C GLU A 140 -6.36 -19.24 11.16
N LEU A 141 -5.36 -18.90 10.34
CA LEU A 141 -5.20 -19.53 9.04
C LEU A 141 -4.41 -20.83 9.22
N PRO A 142 -4.90 -22.00 8.76
CA PRO A 142 -4.16 -23.23 8.93
C PRO A 142 -2.82 -23.09 8.21
N HIS A 143 -1.74 -23.15 8.98
CA HIS A 143 -0.45 -23.55 8.45
C HIS A 143 -0.66 -24.95 7.87
N ARG A 144 -1.06 -25.04 6.60
CA ARG A 144 -0.86 -26.29 5.87
C ARG A 144 0.64 -26.46 5.82
N THR A 145 1.13 -27.28 6.74
CA THR A 145 2.42 -27.93 6.70
C THR A 145 2.63 -28.35 5.26
N ILE A 146 3.70 -27.86 4.64
CA ILE A 146 4.18 -28.44 3.40
C ILE A 146 4.45 -29.90 3.78
N SER A 147 3.59 -30.81 3.31
CA SER A 147 3.80 -32.24 3.46
C SER A 147 5.12 -32.57 2.77
N GLU A 148 6.04 -33.17 3.51
CA GLU A 148 7.35 -33.66 3.05
C GLU A 148 7.23 -34.83 2.06
N ASP A 149 6.41 -34.71 1.01
CA ASP A 149 6.15 -35.81 0.06
C ASP A 149 6.40 -35.43 -1.41
N GLN A 150 7.23 -34.40 -1.64
CA GLN A 150 7.96 -34.22 -2.89
C GLN A 150 9.44 -34.03 -2.61
N ALA A 151 10.02 -35.01 -1.91
CA ALA A 151 11.44 -35.27 -2.00
C ALA A 151 11.73 -35.84 -3.41
N VAL A 152 12.18 -34.99 -4.33
CA VAL A 152 12.89 -35.46 -5.51
C VAL A 152 14.17 -36.12 -5.00
N LYS A 153 14.26 -37.45 -5.15
CA LYS A 153 15.40 -38.27 -4.74
C LYS A 153 16.69 -37.77 -5.41
N PRO A 154 17.84 -37.76 -4.70
CA PRO A 154 19.13 -37.54 -5.34
C PRO A 154 19.38 -38.70 -6.31
N ALA A 155 19.64 -38.38 -7.57
CA ALA A 155 20.09 -39.36 -8.54
C ALA A 155 21.50 -39.82 -8.14
N ASP A 156 21.65 -41.14 -8.00
CA ASP A 156 22.89 -41.84 -7.71
C ASP A 156 23.95 -41.51 -8.77
N PHE A 157 25.05 -40.87 -8.35
CA PHE A 157 26.28 -40.84 -9.13
C PHE A 157 27.05 -42.14 -8.84
N PRO A 158 27.32 -43.00 -9.84
CA PRO A 158 28.12 -44.19 -9.60
C PRO A 158 29.58 -43.79 -9.36
N CYS A 159 30.07 -44.19 -8.19
CA CYS A 159 31.48 -44.19 -7.82
C CYS A 159 32.13 -45.43 -8.43
N ASP A 160 32.87 -45.27 -9.52
CA ASP A 160 33.81 -46.28 -9.99
C ASP A 160 35.23 -45.93 -9.53
N SER A 161 35.82 -46.88 -8.82
CA SER A 161 37.17 -46.86 -8.29
C SER A 161 38.14 -47.55 -9.26
N MET A 162 39.39 -47.09 -9.20
CA MET A 162 40.63 -47.70 -9.68
C MET A 162 41.13 -47.36 -11.09
N GLY A 163 42.32 -46.75 -11.10
CA GLY A 163 43.24 -46.70 -12.23
C GLY A 163 44.59 -46.13 -11.78
N GLN A 164 45.58 -47.00 -11.62
CA GLN A 164 46.94 -46.77 -11.11
C GLN A 164 47.86 -45.95 -12.03
N ALA A 165 48.97 -45.44 -11.46
CA ALA A 165 50.38 -45.51 -11.91
C ALA A 165 51.12 -44.17 -11.64
N SER A 166 52.13 -44.15 -10.73
CA SER A 166 53.58 -44.13 -11.04
C SER A 166 53.98 -42.82 -11.76
N THR A 167 54.84 -41.95 -11.23
CA THR A 167 56.22 -42.15 -10.71
C THR A 167 56.63 -40.92 -9.91
#